data_AF-A0A7S0NK38-F1
#
_entry.id   AF-A0A7S0NK38-F1
#
_cell.length_a   1.000
_cell.length_b   1.000
_cell.length_c   1.000
_cell.angle_alpha   90.00
_cell.angle_beta   90.00
_cell.angle_gamma   90.00
#
_symmetry.space_group_name_H-M   'P 1'
#
loop_
_entity.id
_entity.type
_entity.pdbx_description
1 polymer ?
#
loop_
_entity_poly.entity_id
_entity_poly.type
_entity_poly.pdbx_seq_one_letter_code
_entity_poly.pdbx_strand_id
1 'polypeptide(L)'
;EGAPLARPLGCPGQNEIVAVTTIEKASVTISRLAEEGRLGELCAVVVDELHLVGEQGRGGTLESMLAKLRFADRRGALGETGGGPQIVAMSATVSHESLERLAGWLDARLFITNYRPVELKEHVVNRGGEIFLKRARGKDDEENDGPGKRGPPGPFEGLFEKKEREVPLHLVRATEIESGADQTAGALAAETAVRGHSCLIFCPSRKRTRTLAVQLARAFETTVPSPRREAASAR
;
A
#
# COMPACT_ATOMS: atom_id res chain seq x y z
N GLU A 1 23.45 16.78 -2.46
CA GLU A 1 24.23 16.93 -1.22
C GLU A 1 23.38 17.67 -0.21
N GLY A 2 22.83 16.96 0.78
CA GLY A 2 21.97 17.56 1.81
C GLY A 2 22.83 18.09 2.95
N ALA A 3 22.57 19.32 3.39
CA ALA A 3 23.19 19.87 4.60
C ALA A 3 22.95 18.90 5.77
N PRO A 4 23.98 18.56 6.56
CA PRO A 4 23.81 17.70 7.73
C PRO A 4 22.89 18.41 8.72
N LEU A 5 21.93 17.67 9.31
CA LEU A 5 21.12 18.17 10.42
C LEU A 5 22.09 18.64 11.52
N ALA A 6 22.08 19.95 11.80
CA ALA A 6 23.13 20.62 12.57
C ALA A 6 23.22 20.19 14.04
N ARG A 7 22.30 19.36 14.54
CA ARG A 7 22.31 18.77 15.88
C ARG A 7 21.65 17.38 15.89
N PRO A 8 22.12 16.44 16.72
CA PRO A 8 21.38 15.22 17.02
C PRO A 8 19.98 15.58 17.56
N LEU A 9 18.94 14.87 17.13
CA LEU A 9 17.52 15.11 17.48
C LEU A 9 17.17 14.75 18.94
N GLY A 10 18.15 14.73 19.86
CA GLY A 10 17.97 14.34 21.25
C GLY A 10 18.01 15.53 22.21
N CYS A 11 17.14 15.54 23.21
CA CYS A 11 17.26 16.44 24.36
C CYS A 11 18.55 16.12 25.15
N PRO A 12 19.34 17.12 25.59
CA PRO A 12 20.51 16.87 26.42
C PRO A 12 20.12 16.15 27.72
N GLY A 13 20.58 14.91 27.91
CA GLY A 13 20.35 14.12 29.13
C GLY A 13 19.19 13.12 29.09
N GLN A 14 18.49 12.95 27.96
CA GLN A 14 17.52 11.87 27.76
C GLN A 14 17.96 10.92 26.63
N ASN A 15 17.71 9.62 26.78
CA ASN A 15 18.28 8.55 25.96
C ASN A 15 17.39 8.16 24.76
N GLU A 16 16.19 8.70 24.66
CA GLU A 16 15.21 8.36 23.63
C GLU A 16 15.27 9.33 22.44
N ILE A 17 15.96 8.93 21.37
CA ILE A 17 16.15 9.74 20.16
C ILE A 17 14.97 9.61 19.19
N VAL A 18 14.23 8.49 19.26
CA VAL A 18 13.10 8.18 18.35
C VAL A 18 12.01 7.41 19.11
N ALA A 19 10.75 7.84 18.97
CA ALA A 19 9.58 7.13 19.46
C ALA A 19 8.69 6.68 18.30
N VAL A 20 8.33 5.38 18.27
CA VAL A 20 7.38 4.82 17.29
C VAL A 20 6.07 4.52 18.00
N THR A 21 4.98 5.10 17.51
CA THR A 21 3.67 5.04 18.19
C THR A 21 2.52 4.89 17.19
N THR A 22 1.40 4.36 17.66
CA THR A 22 0.13 4.46 16.90
C THR A 22 -0.40 5.89 16.91
N ILE A 23 -1.35 6.19 16.03
CA ILE A 23 -2.01 7.51 15.91
C ILE A 23 -2.55 7.97 17.27
N GLU A 24 -3.20 7.07 18.01
CA GLU A 24 -3.83 7.38 19.30
C GLU A 24 -2.79 7.73 20.36
N LYS A 25 -1.71 6.94 20.44
CA LYS A 25 -0.61 7.20 21.39
C LYS A 25 0.14 8.49 21.05
N ALA A 26 0.38 8.77 19.77
CA ALA A 26 1.00 10.01 19.32
C ALA A 26 0.15 11.23 19.72
N SER A 27 -1.17 11.17 19.48
CA SER A 27 -2.10 12.25 19.81
C SER A 27 -2.13 12.56 21.31
N VAL A 28 -2.17 11.54 22.17
CA VAL A 28 -2.09 11.71 23.63
C VAL A 28 -0.75 12.33 24.03
N THR A 29 0.35 11.85 23.46
CA THR A 29 1.70 12.32 23.77
C THR A 29 1.89 13.80 23.40
N ILE A 30 1.50 14.17 22.18
CA ILE A 30 1.56 15.56 21.69
C ILE A 30 0.66 16.47 22.54
N SER A 31 -0.50 15.99 22.97
CA SER A 31 -1.37 16.78 23.86
C SER A 31 -0.70 17.05 25.20
N ARG A 32 -0.09 16.03 25.83
CA ARG A 32 0.65 16.20 27.09
C ARG A 32 1.85 17.13 26.94
N LEU A 33 2.63 16.96 25.87
CA LEU A 33 3.76 17.86 25.58
C LEU A 33 3.28 19.30 25.37
N ALA A 34 2.11 19.50 24.76
CA ALA A 34 1.52 20.83 24.60
C ALA A 34 1.09 21.44 25.94
N GLU A 35 0.41 20.66 26.78
CA GLU A 35 -0.03 21.05 28.13
C GLU A 35 1.15 21.40 29.04
N GLU A 36 2.25 20.66 28.94
CA GLU A 36 3.47 20.86 29.73
C GLU A 36 4.40 21.95 29.13
N GLY A 37 4.08 22.52 27.97
CA GLY A 37 4.92 23.51 27.30
C GLY A 37 6.23 22.94 26.73
N ARG A 38 6.25 21.64 26.46
CA ARG A 38 7.42 20.83 26.07
C ARG A 38 7.42 20.40 24.60
N LEU A 39 6.52 20.93 23.78
CA LEU A 39 6.51 20.63 22.34
C LEU A 39 7.82 21.01 21.62
N GLY A 40 8.56 21.99 22.15
CA GLY A 40 9.88 22.37 21.63
C GLY A 40 10.96 21.29 21.79
N GLU A 41 10.71 20.23 22.56
CA GLU A 41 11.58 19.06 22.63
C GLU A 41 11.51 18.20 21.36
N LEU A 42 10.40 18.29 20.60
CA LEU A 42 10.23 17.56 19.36
C LEU A 42 10.98 18.26 18.23
N CYS A 43 11.89 17.54 17.59
CA CYS A 43 12.57 18.04 16.41
C CYS A 43 11.81 17.73 15.11
N ALA A 44 11.17 16.56 15.04
CA ALA A 44 10.42 16.13 13.86
C ALA A 44 9.26 15.20 14.25
N VAL A 45 8.21 15.21 13.42
CA VAL A 45 7.09 14.28 13.51
C VAL A 45 6.91 13.64 12.14
N VAL A 46 7.14 12.32 12.07
CA VAL A 46 6.95 11.54 10.85
C VAL A 46 5.59 10.86 10.90
N VAL A 47 4.72 11.18 9.93
CA VAL A 47 3.41 10.55 9.77
C VAL A 47 3.46 9.61 8.58
N ASP A 48 3.47 8.32 8.87
CA ASP A 48 3.25 7.31 7.84
C ASP A 48 1.74 7.14 7.58
N GLU A 49 1.39 6.74 6.36
CA GLU A 49 0.00 6.54 5.92
C GLU A 49 -0.93 7.74 6.17
N LEU A 50 -0.49 8.95 5.80
CA LEU A 50 -1.27 10.19 5.97
C LEU A 50 -2.68 10.10 5.37
N HIS A 51 -2.90 9.26 4.36
CA HIS A 51 -4.21 9.01 3.79
C HIS A 51 -5.28 8.54 4.80
N LEU A 52 -4.86 7.98 5.93
CA LEU A 52 -5.76 7.60 7.03
C LEU A 52 -6.47 8.81 7.67
N VAL A 53 -6.05 10.04 7.38
CA VAL A 53 -6.75 11.27 7.82
C VAL A 53 -8.21 11.30 7.33
N GLY A 54 -8.50 10.68 6.18
CA GLY A 54 -9.86 10.54 5.64
C GLY A 54 -10.63 9.32 6.16
N GLU A 55 -10.02 8.44 6.96
CA GLU A 55 -10.66 7.22 7.47
C GLU A 55 -11.63 7.56 8.60
N GLN A 56 -12.82 6.96 8.56
CA GLN A 56 -13.77 7.05 9.68
C GLN A 56 -13.17 6.39 10.93
N GLY A 57 -13.26 7.07 12.08
CA GLY A 57 -12.73 6.60 13.35
C GLY A 57 -11.37 7.20 13.69
N ARG A 58 -10.30 6.76 13.03
CA ARG A 58 -8.92 7.18 13.38
C ARG A 58 -8.48 8.49 12.73
N GLY A 59 -9.06 8.85 11.58
CA GLY A 59 -8.68 10.03 10.81
C GLY A 59 -8.79 11.34 11.59
N GLY A 60 -9.89 11.52 12.34
CA GLY A 60 -10.07 12.71 13.19
C GLY A 60 -9.04 12.84 14.31
N THR A 61 -8.51 11.71 14.82
CA THR A 61 -7.44 11.74 15.83
C THR A 61 -6.12 12.20 15.21
N LEU A 62 -5.81 11.72 14.00
CA LEU A 62 -4.63 12.15 13.24
C LEU A 62 -4.72 13.63 12.86
N GLU A 63 -5.87 14.06 12.36
CA GLU A 63 -6.14 15.47 12.01
C GLU A 63 -5.99 16.38 13.24
N SER A 64 -6.60 16.00 14.37
CA SER A 64 -6.51 16.77 15.62
C SER A 64 -5.07 16.89 16.13
N MET A 65 -4.29 15.81 16.05
CA MET A 65 -2.88 15.80 16.41
C MET A 65 -2.07 16.79 15.55
N LEU A 66 -2.24 16.74 14.24
CA LEU A 66 -1.56 17.65 13.30
C LEU A 66 -2.00 19.10 13.49
N ALA A 67 -3.29 19.34 13.73
CA ALA A 67 -3.83 20.66 14.01
C ALA A 67 -3.22 21.29 15.28
N LYS A 68 -2.99 20.49 16.35
CA LYS A 68 -2.33 20.95 17.58
C LYS A 68 -0.90 21.40 17.32
N LEU A 69 -0.11 20.60 16.58
CA LEU A 69 1.26 20.95 16.23
C LEU A 69 1.32 22.27 15.44
N ARG A 70 0.47 22.40 14.42
CA ARG A 70 0.39 23.61 13.59
C ARG A 70 -0.08 24.83 14.36
N PHE A 71 -1.03 24.64 15.28
CA PHE A 71 -1.51 25.73 16.13
C PHE A 71 -0.41 26.22 17.06
N ALA A 72 0.35 25.32 17.68
CA ALA A 72 1.47 25.66 18.54
C ALA A 72 2.56 26.44 17.78
N ASP A 73 2.86 26.01 16.54
CA ASP A 73 3.84 26.67 15.67
C ASP A 73 3.44 28.09 15.31
N ARG A 74 2.21 28.28 14.83
CA ARG A 74 1.66 29.62 14.50
C ARG A 74 1.58 30.56 15.69
N ARG A 75 1.45 30.03 16.92
CA ARG A 75 1.39 30.83 18.15
C ARG A 75 2.78 31.20 18.69
N GLY A 76 3.85 30.73 18.06
CA GLY A 76 5.21 30.92 18.57
C GLY A 76 5.46 30.19 19.89
N ALA A 77 4.65 29.16 20.20
CA ALA A 77 4.72 28.42 21.45
C ALA A 77 5.87 27.37 21.47
N LEU A 78 6.72 27.37 20.44
CA LEU A 78 7.76 26.35 20.19
C LEU A 78 9.18 26.86 20.46
N GLY A 79 9.31 27.95 21.23
CA GLY A 79 10.57 28.43 21.78
C GLY A 79 11.19 29.62 21.04
N GLU A 80 12.22 30.20 21.65
CA GLU A 80 12.92 31.41 21.19
C GLU A 80 13.62 31.25 19.83
N THR A 81 13.86 30.00 19.39
CA THR A 81 14.52 29.68 18.11
C THR A 81 13.58 29.66 16.90
N GLY A 82 12.27 29.90 17.10
CA GLY A 82 11.37 30.28 16.00
C GLY A 82 11.00 29.19 15.00
N GLY A 83 10.95 27.91 15.39
CA GLY A 83 10.45 26.86 14.51
C GLY A 83 9.96 25.64 15.27
N GLY A 84 8.73 25.19 14.95
CA GLY A 84 8.18 23.94 15.44
C GLY A 84 8.82 22.67 14.87
N PRO A 85 8.35 21.48 15.31
CA PRO A 85 8.86 20.24 14.78
C PRO A 85 8.59 20.16 13.28
N GLN A 86 9.58 19.70 12.52
CA GLN A 86 9.40 19.43 11.10
C GLN A 86 8.39 18.29 10.92
N ILE A 87 7.29 18.54 10.21
CA ILE A 87 6.33 17.49 9.86
C ILE A 87 6.75 16.86 8.53
N VAL A 88 6.97 15.55 8.53
CA VAL A 88 7.22 14.75 7.32
C VAL A 88 6.09 13.75 7.19
N ALA A 89 5.29 13.86 6.14
CA ALA A 89 4.13 12.99 5.94
C ALA A 89 4.24 12.18 4.66
N MET A 90 3.99 10.88 4.75
CA MET A 90 4.09 9.92 3.66
C MET A 90 2.72 9.30 3.40
N SER A 91 2.43 9.00 2.13
CA SER A 91 1.14 8.44 1.72
C SER A 91 1.27 7.66 0.40
N ALA A 92 0.51 6.58 0.25
CA ALA A 92 0.54 5.73 -0.95
C ALA A 92 -0.69 5.85 -1.85
N THR A 93 -1.91 5.94 -1.29
CA THR A 93 -3.16 5.77 -2.04
C THR A 93 -4.06 7.00 -1.96
N VAL A 94 -3.63 8.12 -2.55
CA VAL A 94 -4.38 9.39 -2.53
C VAL A 94 -4.36 10.02 -3.92
N SER A 95 -5.47 10.63 -4.33
CA SER A 95 -5.51 11.40 -5.57
C SER A 95 -4.57 12.60 -5.49
N HIS A 96 -4.08 13.06 -6.65
CA HIS A 96 -3.22 14.24 -6.71
C HIS A 96 -3.86 15.46 -6.03
N GLU A 97 -5.13 15.72 -6.33
CA GLU A 97 -5.91 16.82 -5.75
C GLU A 97 -5.97 16.74 -4.22
N SER A 98 -6.21 15.55 -3.65
CA SER A 98 -6.24 15.37 -2.20
C SER A 98 -4.85 15.55 -1.57
N LEU A 99 -3.78 15.14 -2.25
CA LEU A 99 -2.40 15.40 -1.79
C LEU A 99 -2.05 16.90 -1.81
N GLU A 100 -2.44 17.63 -2.85
CA GLU A 100 -2.24 19.08 -2.93
C GLU A 100 -2.98 19.81 -1.81
N ARG A 101 -4.23 19.41 -1.54
CA ARG A 101 -5.02 19.96 -0.43
C ARG A 101 -4.37 19.66 0.92
N LEU A 102 -3.84 18.46 1.12
CA LEU A 102 -3.15 18.10 2.36
C LEU A 102 -1.81 18.83 2.50
N ALA A 103 -1.04 18.97 1.43
CA ALA A 103 0.23 19.70 1.44
C ALA A 103 0.00 21.19 1.72
N GLY A 104 -0.98 21.81 1.04
CA GLY A 104 -1.38 23.18 1.29
C GLY A 104 -1.95 23.37 2.70
N TRP A 105 -2.75 22.40 3.19
CA TRP A 105 -3.18 22.41 4.58
C TRP A 105 -1.99 22.35 5.50
N LEU A 106 -1.00 21.49 5.33
CA LEU A 106 0.17 21.38 6.20
C LEU A 106 1.21 22.50 6.04
N ASP A 107 1.07 23.36 5.03
CA ASP A 107 2.12 24.30 4.59
C ASP A 107 3.44 23.56 4.23
N ALA A 108 3.30 22.41 3.57
CA ALA A 108 4.38 21.50 3.24
C ALA A 108 4.70 21.52 1.75
N ARG A 109 5.96 21.21 1.40
CA ARG A 109 6.34 20.93 0.01
C ARG A 109 5.85 19.54 -0.38
N LEU A 110 5.27 19.43 -1.57
CA LEU A 110 4.75 18.18 -2.10
C LEU A 110 5.78 17.53 -3.03
N PHE A 111 6.05 16.24 -2.80
CA PHE A 111 6.85 15.40 -3.68
C PHE A 111 6.02 14.18 -4.08
N ILE A 112 5.92 13.92 -5.38
CA ILE A 112 5.14 12.79 -5.93
C ILE A 112 6.03 12.02 -6.88
N THR A 113 6.00 10.69 -6.76
CA THR A 113 6.67 9.79 -7.68
C THR A 113 5.87 8.51 -7.85
N ASN A 114 5.85 7.97 -9.06
CA ASN A 114 5.30 6.64 -9.37
C ASN A 114 6.42 5.59 -9.51
N TYR A 115 7.64 5.94 -9.10
CA TYR A 115 8.78 5.01 -9.17
C TYR A 115 8.55 3.81 -8.26
N ARG A 116 8.64 2.61 -8.85
CA ARG A 116 8.63 1.34 -8.13
C ARG A 116 9.87 0.55 -8.55
N PRO A 117 10.75 0.13 -7.61
CA PRO A 117 11.95 -0.62 -7.95
C PRO A 117 11.66 -1.93 -8.70
N VAL A 118 10.49 -2.52 -8.46
CA VAL A 118 10.01 -3.72 -9.16
C VAL A 118 8.69 -3.37 -9.83
N GLU A 119 8.65 -3.49 -11.16
CA GLU A 119 7.46 -3.26 -11.98
C GLU A 119 6.26 -4.06 -11.45
N LEU A 120 5.08 -3.44 -11.41
CA LEU A 120 3.82 -4.13 -11.08
C LEU A 120 3.03 -4.36 -12.36
N LYS A 121 2.87 -5.63 -12.75
CA LYS A 121 1.98 -6.01 -13.87
C LYS A 121 0.63 -6.45 -13.33
N GLU A 122 -0.40 -5.68 -13.65
CA GLU A 122 -1.77 -5.93 -13.21
C GLU A 122 -2.53 -6.75 -14.26
N HIS A 123 -3.15 -7.86 -13.87
CA HIS A 123 -3.94 -8.68 -14.78
C HIS A 123 -5.35 -8.88 -14.22
N VAL A 124 -6.31 -9.10 -15.11
CA VAL A 124 -7.69 -9.48 -14.77
C VAL A 124 -8.01 -10.82 -15.41
N VAL A 125 -8.63 -11.70 -14.62
CA VAL A 125 -9.10 -13.00 -15.10
C VAL A 125 -10.61 -12.96 -15.20
N ASN A 126 -11.15 -13.26 -16.38
CA ASN A 126 -12.59 -13.35 -16.56
C ASN A 126 -13.15 -14.70 -16.09
N ARG A 127 -14.48 -14.87 -16.11
CA ARG A 127 -15.13 -16.13 -15.72
C ARG A 127 -14.81 -17.30 -16.65
N GLY A 128 -14.37 -17.04 -17.88
CA GLY A 128 -13.91 -18.04 -18.83
C GLY A 128 -12.49 -18.54 -18.59
N GLY A 129 -11.77 -17.99 -17.61
CA GLY A 129 -10.37 -18.35 -17.33
C GLY A 129 -9.36 -17.67 -18.27
N GLU A 130 -9.77 -16.60 -18.96
CA GLU A 130 -8.90 -15.82 -19.83
C GLU A 130 -8.25 -14.68 -19.04
N ILE A 131 -6.93 -14.51 -19.22
CA ILE A 131 -6.11 -13.51 -18.54
C ILE A 131 -5.87 -12.33 -19.48
N PHE A 132 -6.20 -11.13 -19.01
CA PHE A 132 -6.02 -9.87 -19.70
C PHE A 132 -5.04 -8.99 -18.92
N LEU A 133 -4.05 -8.43 -19.60
CA LEU A 133 -3.15 -7.43 -19.02
C LEU A 133 -3.88 -6.08 -18.95
N LYS A 134 -3.83 -5.42 -17.80
CA LYS A 134 -4.33 -4.05 -17.65
C LYS A 134 -3.38 -3.10 -18.36
N ARG A 135 -3.93 -2.24 -19.22
CA ARG A 135 -3.11 -1.18 -19.84
C ARG A 135 -2.53 -0.29 -18.76
N ALA A 136 -1.24 -0.01 -18.85
CA ALA A 136 -0.68 1.10 -18.13
C ALA A 136 -1.41 2.37 -18.59
N ARG A 137 -1.92 3.20 -17.67
CA ARG A 137 -2.35 4.55 -18.02
C ARG A 137 -1.10 5.30 -18.47
N GLY A 138 -0.87 5.32 -19.78
CA GLY A 138 0.16 6.14 -20.39
C GLY A 138 -0.29 7.60 -20.41
N LYS A 139 0.68 8.50 -20.36
CA LYS A 139 0.47 9.95 -20.59
C LYS A 139 0.06 10.26 -22.04
N ASP A 140 -0.01 9.24 -22.89
CA ASP A 140 -0.23 9.32 -24.34
C ASP A 140 -1.71 9.16 -24.74
N ASP A 141 -2.60 8.92 -23.78
CA ASP A 141 -4.04 8.77 -24.03
C ASP A 141 -4.77 10.13 -24.22
N GLU A 142 -4.09 11.27 -24.07
CA GLU A 142 -4.69 12.60 -24.30
C GLU A 142 -4.61 13.09 -25.75
N GLU A 143 -3.86 12.43 -26.65
CA GLU A 143 -3.54 13.03 -27.97
C GLU A 143 -4.11 12.29 -29.19
N ASN A 144 -4.92 11.23 -29.03
CA ASN A 144 -5.35 10.44 -30.20
C ASN A 144 -6.84 10.08 -30.27
N ASP A 145 -7.72 10.96 -29.77
CA ASP A 145 -9.16 10.88 -30.09
C ASP A 145 -9.51 11.88 -31.19
N GLY A 146 -9.20 11.48 -32.43
CA GLY A 146 -9.74 12.12 -33.64
C GLY A 146 -11.27 11.92 -33.73
N PRO A 147 -12.01 12.85 -34.36
CA PRO A 147 -13.47 12.84 -34.32
C PRO A 147 -14.01 11.75 -35.26
N GLY A 148 -14.28 10.56 -34.72
CA GLY A 148 -14.71 9.41 -35.52
C GLY A 148 -15.63 8.45 -34.77
N LYS A 149 -16.92 8.77 -34.73
CA LYS A 149 -18.08 7.87 -34.51
C LYS A 149 -17.81 6.58 -33.74
N ARG A 150 -17.73 6.64 -32.41
CA ARG A 150 -17.96 5.48 -31.54
C ARG A 150 -19.02 5.88 -30.53
N GLY A 151 -19.95 4.96 -30.23
CA GLY A 151 -20.90 5.14 -29.13
C GLY A 151 -20.15 5.33 -27.80
N PRO A 152 -20.84 5.72 -26.71
CA PRO A 152 -20.18 5.84 -25.41
C PRO A 152 -19.45 4.51 -25.11
N PRO A 153 -18.13 4.54 -24.86
CA PRO A 153 -17.38 3.33 -24.60
C PRO A 153 -18.01 2.61 -23.42
N GLY A 154 -18.13 1.28 -23.53
CA GLY A 154 -18.55 0.48 -22.38
C GLY A 154 -17.61 0.73 -21.19
N PRO A 155 -18.06 0.54 -19.94
CA PRO A 155 -17.26 0.86 -18.74
C PRO A 155 -15.91 0.13 -18.62
N PHE A 156 -15.62 -0.82 -19.52
CA PHE A 156 -14.39 -1.60 -19.59
C PHE A 156 -13.67 -1.51 -20.96
N GLU A 157 -14.22 -0.76 -21.90
CA GLU A 157 -13.68 -0.63 -23.25
C GLU A 157 -12.42 0.24 -23.22
N GLY A 158 -11.28 -0.32 -23.66
CA GLY A 158 -10.00 0.38 -23.66
C GLY A 158 -9.16 0.27 -22.38
N LEU A 159 -9.68 -0.33 -21.31
CA LEU A 159 -8.97 -0.51 -20.01
C LEU A 159 -7.99 -1.69 -19.99
N PHE A 160 -8.20 -2.69 -20.84
CA PHE A 160 -7.42 -3.92 -20.89
C PHE A 160 -6.83 -4.13 -22.28
N GLU A 161 -5.63 -4.70 -22.32
CA GLU A 161 -5.00 -5.15 -23.55
C GLU A 161 -5.68 -6.41 -24.11
N LYS A 162 -5.15 -6.88 -25.25
CA LYS A 162 -5.53 -8.16 -25.87
C LYS A 162 -5.34 -9.31 -24.87
N LYS A 163 -6.17 -10.35 -25.00
CA LYS A 163 -6.00 -11.65 -24.30
C LYS A 163 -4.53 -12.09 -24.40
N GLU A 164 -3.90 -12.29 -23.25
CA GLU A 164 -2.50 -12.72 -23.17
C GLU A 164 -2.42 -14.25 -23.17
N ARG A 165 -3.13 -14.89 -22.23
CA ARG A 165 -3.11 -16.34 -22.04
C ARG A 165 -4.33 -16.85 -21.28
N GLU A 166 -4.42 -18.17 -21.13
CA GLU A 166 -5.44 -18.83 -20.30
C GLU A 166 -4.85 -19.31 -18.97
N VAL A 167 -5.69 -19.38 -17.96
CA VAL A 167 -5.33 -19.92 -16.65
C VAL A 167 -4.91 -21.39 -16.81
N PRO A 168 -3.80 -21.83 -16.18
CA PRO A 168 -3.32 -23.21 -16.27
C PRO A 168 -4.14 -24.16 -15.38
N LEU A 169 -5.45 -24.29 -15.68
CA LEU A 169 -6.39 -25.08 -14.87
C LEU A 169 -5.97 -26.55 -14.74
N HIS A 170 -5.17 -27.08 -15.67
CA HIS A 170 -4.62 -28.44 -15.61
C HIS A 170 -3.83 -28.72 -14.32
N LEU A 171 -3.21 -27.70 -13.71
CA LEU A 171 -2.45 -27.84 -12.47
C LEU A 171 -3.34 -28.13 -11.24
N VAL A 172 -4.65 -27.94 -11.36
CA VAL A 172 -5.62 -28.14 -10.27
C VAL A 172 -6.79 -29.03 -10.67
N ARG A 173 -6.73 -29.70 -11.83
CA ARG A 173 -7.83 -30.54 -12.35
C ARG A 173 -8.21 -31.71 -11.45
N ALA A 174 -7.26 -32.24 -10.67
CA ALA A 174 -7.48 -33.37 -9.77
C ALA A 174 -7.81 -32.97 -8.32
N THR A 175 -8.21 -31.71 -8.09
CA THR A 175 -8.35 -31.13 -6.75
C THR A 175 -9.81 -30.89 -6.37
N GLU A 176 -10.11 -30.88 -5.08
CA GLU A 176 -11.44 -30.58 -4.53
C GLU A 176 -11.74 -29.06 -4.51
N ILE A 177 -11.03 -28.25 -5.28
CA ILE A 177 -11.22 -26.79 -5.30
C ILE A 177 -12.50 -26.45 -6.05
N GLU A 178 -13.34 -25.60 -5.45
CA GLU A 178 -14.59 -25.14 -6.07
C GLU A 178 -14.34 -24.41 -7.39
N SER A 179 -15.14 -24.73 -8.41
CA SER A 179 -15.04 -24.10 -9.73
C SER A 179 -15.28 -22.59 -9.65
N GLY A 180 -14.53 -21.82 -10.45
CA GLY A 180 -14.64 -20.37 -10.51
C GLY A 180 -13.41 -19.68 -9.91
N ALA A 181 -13.62 -18.66 -9.08
CA ALA A 181 -12.54 -17.82 -8.57
C ALA A 181 -11.49 -18.60 -7.76
N ASP A 182 -11.94 -19.56 -6.95
CA ASP A 182 -11.06 -20.34 -6.08
C ASP A 182 -10.17 -21.30 -6.91
N GLN A 183 -10.74 -21.96 -7.93
CA GLN A 183 -9.98 -22.78 -8.88
C GLN A 183 -8.96 -21.96 -9.68
N THR A 184 -9.35 -20.76 -10.14
CA THR A 184 -8.45 -19.83 -10.82
C THR A 184 -7.29 -19.41 -9.91
N ALA A 185 -7.59 -18.98 -8.68
CA ALA A 185 -6.58 -18.59 -7.70
C ALA A 185 -5.64 -19.75 -7.39
N GLY A 186 -6.17 -20.97 -7.25
CA GLY A 186 -5.37 -22.16 -7.01
C GLY A 186 -4.48 -22.56 -8.17
N ALA A 187 -4.96 -22.46 -9.41
CA ALA A 187 -4.17 -22.73 -10.60
C ALA A 187 -2.98 -21.76 -10.73
N LEU A 188 -3.22 -20.46 -10.53
CA LEU A 188 -2.17 -19.44 -10.56
C LEU A 188 -1.18 -19.58 -9.40
N ALA A 189 -1.67 -19.93 -8.21
CA ALA A 189 -0.82 -20.22 -7.07
C ALA A 189 0.05 -21.46 -7.30
N ALA A 190 -0.50 -22.52 -7.91
CA ALA A 190 0.24 -23.72 -8.27
C ALA A 190 1.35 -23.39 -9.28
N GLU A 191 1.02 -22.63 -10.34
CA GLU A 191 2.01 -22.17 -11.31
C GLU A 191 3.14 -21.37 -10.64
N THR A 192 2.79 -20.48 -9.71
CA THR A 192 3.75 -19.66 -8.96
C THR A 192 4.66 -20.53 -8.08
N ALA A 193 4.08 -21.51 -7.38
CA ALA A 193 4.81 -22.43 -6.52
C ALA A 193 5.75 -23.36 -7.29
N VAL A 194 5.31 -23.91 -8.43
CA VAL A 194 6.14 -24.75 -9.32
C VAL A 194 7.36 -23.98 -9.85
N ARG A 195 7.23 -22.66 -10.05
CA ARG A 195 8.34 -21.78 -10.43
C ARG A 195 9.25 -21.37 -9.26
N GLY A 196 8.98 -21.86 -8.05
CA GLY A 196 9.77 -21.54 -6.85
C GLY A 196 9.50 -20.14 -6.29
N HIS A 197 8.35 -19.55 -6.61
CA HIS A 197 7.95 -18.24 -6.10
C HIS A 197 6.84 -18.37 -5.03
N SER A 198 6.61 -17.28 -4.30
CA SER A 198 5.51 -17.16 -3.33
C SER A 198 4.37 -16.33 -3.89
N CYS A 199 3.15 -16.58 -3.40
CA CYS A 199 1.97 -15.82 -3.76
C CYS A 199 1.18 -15.43 -2.51
N LEU A 200 0.49 -14.29 -2.56
CA LEU A 200 -0.49 -13.87 -1.57
C LEU A 200 -1.88 -13.91 -2.19
N ILE A 201 -2.83 -14.60 -1.55
CA ILE A 201 -4.21 -14.73 -2.03
C ILE A 201 -5.14 -14.01 -1.06
N PHE A 202 -5.77 -12.94 -1.52
CA PHE A 202 -6.77 -12.22 -0.74
C PHE A 202 -8.13 -12.91 -0.85
N CYS A 203 -8.69 -13.28 0.31
CA CYS A 203 -9.99 -13.94 0.41
C CYS A 203 -11.00 -13.01 1.09
N PRO A 204 -12.29 -13.05 0.72
CA PRO A 204 -13.29 -12.13 1.25
C PRO A 204 -13.75 -12.45 2.68
N SER A 205 -13.44 -13.64 3.21
CA SER A 205 -13.81 -14.01 4.58
C SER A 205 -12.83 -14.99 5.20
N ARG A 206 -12.73 -14.97 6.53
CA ARG A 206 -11.90 -15.91 7.32
C ARG A 206 -12.27 -17.37 7.04
N LYS A 207 -13.56 -17.66 6.83
CA LYS A 207 -14.05 -19.00 6.47
C LYS A 207 -13.47 -19.44 5.12
N ARG A 208 -13.58 -18.58 4.09
CA ARG A 208 -13.04 -18.88 2.75
C ARG A 208 -11.53 -19.01 2.76
N THR A 209 -10.81 -18.13 3.47
CA THR A 209 -9.35 -18.26 3.64
C THR A 209 -8.97 -19.64 4.16
N ARG A 210 -9.65 -20.13 5.20
CA ARG A 210 -9.37 -21.44 5.79
C ARG A 210 -9.65 -22.56 4.80
N THR A 211 -10.82 -22.55 4.16
CA THR A 211 -11.21 -23.59 3.19
C THR A 211 -10.22 -23.65 2.03
N LEU A 212 -9.94 -22.51 1.40
CA LEU A 212 -9.02 -22.44 0.26
C LEU A 212 -7.60 -22.86 0.66
N ALA A 213 -7.10 -22.45 1.83
CA ALA A 213 -5.77 -22.85 2.29
C ALA A 213 -5.64 -24.38 2.44
N VAL A 214 -6.65 -25.05 2.98
CA VAL A 214 -6.65 -26.53 3.10
C VAL A 214 -6.72 -27.19 1.73
N GLN A 215 -7.56 -26.69 0.83
CA GLN A 215 -7.66 -27.23 -0.53
C GLN A 215 -6.36 -27.06 -1.31
N LEU A 216 -5.69 -25.90 -1.20
CA LEU A 216 -4.39 -25.64 -1.83
C LEU A 216 -3.28 -26.52 -1.27
N ALA A 217 -3.24 -26.72 0.05
CA ALA A 217 -2.24 -27.60 0.67
C ALA A 217 -2.36 -29.03 0.13
N ARG A 218 -3.59 -29.58 0.07
CA ARG A 218 -3.85 -30.90 -0.52
C ARG A 218 -3.53 -30.95 -2.00
N ALA A 219 -3.89 -29.91 -2.75
CA ALA A 219 -3.58 -29.81 -4.17
C ALA A 219 -2.07 -29.87 -4.42
N PHE A 220 -1.29 -29.07 -3.69
CA PHE A 220 0.14 -28.91 -3.92
C PHE A 220 0.94 -30.15 -3.50
N GLU A 221 0.45 -30.93 -2.53
CA GLU A 221 1.03 -32.25 -2.23
C GLU A 221 1.04 -33.19 -3.44
N THR A 222 0.10 -33.03 -4.37
CA THR A 222 0.02 -33.88 -5.57
C THR A 222 0.76 -33.28 -6.78
N THR A 223 0.76 -31.96 -6.91
CA THR A 223 1.17 -31.26 -8.15
C THR A 223 2.53 -30.59 -8.08
N VAL A 224 3.02 -30.25 -6.89
CA VAL A 224 4.32 -29.58 -6.72
C VAL A 224 5.39 -30.62 -6.36
N PRO A 225 6.46 -30.76 -7.16
CA PRO A 225 7.59 -31.62 -6.81
C PRO A 225 8.18 -31.18 -5.47
N SER A 226 8.30 -32.11 -4.52
CA SER A 226 8.99 -31.81 -3.26
C SER A 226 10.45 -32.24 -3.36
N PRO A 227 11.41 -31.45 -2.84
CA PRO A 227 12.82 -31.85 -2.82
C PRO A 227 13.04 -33.20 -2.10
N ARG A 228 12.16 -33.53 -1.14
CA ARG A 228 12.16 -34.82 -0.43
C ARG A 228 11.70 -35.99 -1.30
N ARG A 229 10.79 -35.76 -2.25
CA ARG A 229 10.31 -36.78 -3.20
C ARG A 229 11.34 -37.09 -4.27
N GLU A 230 12.06 -36.09 -4.77
CA GLU A 230 13.16 -36.31 -5.72
C GLU A 230 14.29 -37.13 -5.08
N ALA A 231 14.63 -36.85 -3.83
CA ALA A 231 15.61 -37.64 -3.08
C ALA A 231 15.15 -39.08 -2.76
N ALA A 232 13.84 -39.32 -2.63
CA ALA A 232 13.27 -40.64 -2.39
C ALA A 232 13.08 -41.47 -3.67
N SER A 233 12.86 -40.82 -4.81
CA SER A 233 12.77 -41.46 -6.14
C SER A 233 14.13 -41.77 -6.75
N ALA A 234 15.20 -41.13 -6.27
CA ALA A 234 16.59 -41.35 -6.71
C ALA A 234 17.33 -42.43 -5.88
N ARG A 235 16.63 -43.15 -5.00
CA ARG A 235 17.12 -44.32 -4.26
C ARG A 235 16.36 -45.56 -4.72
#